data_AF-A0A7J6TQV3-F1
#
_entry.id   AF-A0A7J6TQV3-F1
#
_cell.length_a   1.000
_cell.length_b   1.000
_cell.length_c   1.000
_cell.angle_alpha   90.00
_cell.angle_beta   90.00
_cell.angle_gamma   90.00
#
_symmetry.space_group_name_H-M   'P 1'
#
loop_
_entity.id
_entity.type
_entity.pdbx_description
1 polymer ?
#
loop_
_entity_poly.entity_id
_entity_poly.type
_entity_poly.pdbx_seq_one_letter_code
_entity_poly.pdbx_strand_id
1 'polypeptide(L)'
;VTHEWSDGIASELLRRAVNDNKAGSPDNQWVIFDGPVDALWIESMNTVLDDNKKLCLTSGEIISLTPEVRMIFEVEDLAVASPATVSRCGMVFMEPTALGLEPLVECWIERLPGNFTDDIKQHLRRWTRDFCLPAITFVRRNTKEIASTVDNNLLQAFFRLMDCFFEKYVAKEGRKVTPADVSKLGSDYLQDIFLFCA
;
A
#
# COMPACT_ATOMS: atom_id res chain seq x y z
N VAL A 1 -17.68 -27.11 -25.49
CA VAL A 1 -17.51 -26.12 -24.42
C VAL A 1 -18.85 -26.03 -23.71
N THR A 2 -18.93 -26.49 -22.47
CA THR A 2 -20.19 -26.59 -21.72
C THR A 2 -20.78 -25.18 -21.53
N HIS A 3 -22.07 -25.00 -21.81
CA HIS A 3 -22.80 -23.74 -21.67
C HIS A 3 -23.08 -23.36 -20.19
N GLU A 4 -22.18 -23.74 -19.29
CA GLU A 4 -22.31 -23.40 -17.87
C GLU A 4 -21.66 -22.05 -17.60
N TRP A 5 -22.47 -21.10 -17.12
CA TRP A 5 -21.98 -19.80 -16.68
C TRP A 5 -21.11 -19.98 -15.44
N SER A 6 -19.88 -19.47 -15.52
CA SER A 6 -18.99 -19.38 -14.37
C SER A 6 -19.03 -17.96 -13.83
N ASP A 7 -19.33 -17.81 -12.54
CA ASP A 7 -19.35 -16.50 -11.90
C ASP A 7 -17.93 -15.90 -11.83
N GLY A 8 -17.86 -14.58 -12.03
CA GLY A 8 -16.64 -13.82 -11.87
C GLY A 8 -16.32 -13.53 -10.41
N ILE A 9 -15.06 -13.16 -10.13
CA ILE A 9 -14.61 -12.81 -8.78
C ILE A 9 -15.36 -11.59 -8.25
N ALA A 10 -15.54 -10.55 -9.08
CA ALA A 10 -16.24 -9.32 -8.68
C ALA A 10 -17.71 -9.57 -8.33
N SER A 11 -18.41 -10.43 -9.09
CA SER A 11 -19.80 -10.78 -8.83
C SER A 11 -19.96 -11.55 -7.53
N GLU A 12 -19.04 -12.48 -7.24
CA GLU A 12 -19.04 -13.25 -6.00
C GLU A 12 -18.76 -12.36 -4.77
N LEU A 13 -17.78 -11.45 -4.85
CA LEU A 13 -17.48 -10.51 -3.76
C LEU A 13 -18.66 -9.59 -3.45
N LEU A 14 -19.31 -9.05 -4.49
CA LEU A 14 -20.48 -8.19 -4.32
C LEU A 14 -21.69 -8.95 -3.77
N ARG A 15 -21.89 -10.20 -4.22
CA ARG A 15 -22.96 -11.07 -3.71
C ARG A 15 -22.79 -11.32 -2.21
N ARG A 16 -21.57 -11.61 -1.76
CA ARG A 16 -21.25 -11.79 -0.33
C ARG A 16 -21.54 -10.52 0.45
N ALA A 17 -21.01 -9.38 0.02
CA ALA A 17 -21.24 -8.08 0.68
C ALA A 17 -22.74 -7.71 0.79
N VAL A 18 -23.52 -7.96 -0.27
CA VAL A 18 -24.97 -7.70 -0.27
C VAL A 18 -25.73 -8.67 0.64
N ASN A 19 -25.34 -9.94 0.68
CA ASN A 19 -26.02 -10.96 1.50
C ASN A 19 -25.74 -10.79 2.99
N ASP A 20 -24.51 -10.39 3.36
CA ASP A 20 -24.14 -10.13 4.74
C ASP A 20 -24.95 -8.95 5.34
N ASN A 21 -25.25 -7.93 4.54
CA ASN A 21 -26.15 -6.83 4.95
C ASN A 21 -27.61 -7.28 5.14
N LYS A 22 -28.10 -8.20 4.29
CA LYS A 22 -29.47 -8.74 4.43
C LYS A 22 -29.66 -9.54 5.72
N ALA A 23 -28.59 -10.02 6.34
CA ALA A 23 -28.62 -10.69 7.64
C ALA A 23 -28.85 -9.73 8.83
N GLY A 24 -29.07 -8.43 8.58
CA GLY A 24 -29.40 -7.45 9.60
C GLY A 24 -28.19 -6.79 10.27
N SER A 25 -27.00 -6.90 9.66
CA SER A 25 -25.84 -6.15 10.11
C SER A 25 -25.99 -4.67 9.76
N PRO A 26 -25.89 -3.73 10.72
CA PRO A 26 -25.94 -2.30 10.45
C PRO A 26 -24.62 -1.74 9.87
N ASP A 27 -23.61 -2.59 9.69
CA ASP A 27 -22.26 -2.17 9.33
C ASP A 27 -22.10 -1.95 7.82
N ASN A 28 -21.44 -0.85 7.44
CA ASN A 28 -21.08 -0.61 6.04
C ASN A 28 -20.13 -1.71 5.53
N GLN A 29 -20.43 -2.28 4.36
CA GLN A 29 -19.59 -3.27 3.70
C GLN A 29 -18.80 -2.60 2.58
N TRP A 30 -17.48 -2.76 2.57
CA TRP A 30 -16.60 -2.09 1.60
C TRP A 30 -15.96 -3.13 0.71
N VAL A 31 -16.19 -3.03 -0.59
CA VAL A 31 -15.54 -3.85 -1.61
C VAL A 31 -14.50 -2.99 -2.30
N ILE A 32 -13.22 -3.30 -2.06
CA ILE A 32 -12.07 -2.55 -2.56
C ILE A 32 -11.45 -3.32 -3.71
N PHE A 33 -11.30 -2.66 -4.85
CA PHE A 33 -10.58 -3.14 -6.02
C PHE A 33 -9.30 -2.34 -6.15
N ASP A 34 -8.16 -2.98 -5.83
CA ASP A 34 -6.83 -2.39 -5.96
C ASP A 34 -6.16 -2.90 -7.25
N GLY A 35 -5.83 -1.97 -8.15
CA GLY A 35 -5.14 -2.25 -9.39
C GLY A 35 -5.51 -1.30 -10.54
N PRO A 36 -4.82 -1.44 -11.69
CA PRO A 36 -5.08 -0.59 -12.85
C PRO A 36 -6.48 -0.83 -13.42
N VAL A 37 -7.11 0.26 -13.87
CA VAL A 37 -8.38 0.19 -14.61
C VAL A 37 -8.12 -0.12 -16.07
N ASP A 38 -8.92 -1.02 -16.64
CA ASP A 38 -8.96 -1.30 -18.06
C ASP A 38 -10.36 -0.99 -18.60
N ALA A 39 -10.40 -0.48 -19.84
CA ALA A 39 -11.64 -0.09 -20.51
C ALA A 39 -12.66 -1.24 -20.59
N LEU A 40 -12.21 -2.48 -20.79
CA LEU A 40 -13.09 -3.63 -21.00
C LEU A 40 -13.92 -3.97 -19.77
N TRP A 41 -13.30 -4.00 -18.59
CA TRP A 41 -14.01 -4.40 -17.37
C TRP A 41 -14.78 -3.24 -16.75
N ILE A 42 -14.27 -2.00 -16.81
CA ILE A 42 -14.97 -0.85 -16.23
C ILE A 42 -16.26 -0.54 -16.98
N GLU A 43 -16.29 -0.75 -18.30
CA GLU A 43 -17.49 -0.56 -19.11
C GLU A 43 -18.60 -1.56 -18.74
N SER A 44 -18.22 -2.79 -18.44
CA SER A 44 -19.14 -3.84 -17.98
C SER A 44 -19.73 -3.53 -16.59
N MET A 45 -19.12 -2.60 -15.84
CA MET A 45 -19.56 -2.16 -14.52
C MET A 45 -20.36 -0.84 -14.53
N ASN A 46 -20.56 -0.21 -15.69
CA ASN A 46 -21.21 1.10 -15.79
C ASN A 46 -22.59 1.20 -15.10
N THR A 47 -23.37 0.11 -15.07
CA THR A 47 -24.71 0.06 -14.45
C THR A 47 -24.67 -0.11 -12.93
N VAL A 48 -23.56 -0.62 -12.38
CA VAL A 48 -23.38 -0.70 -10.93
C VAL A 48 -22.76 0.58 -10.36
N LEU A 49 -22.01 1.29 -11.20
CA LEU A 49 -21.35 2.55 -10.87
C LEU A 49 -22.22 3.80 -11.06
N ASP A 50 -23.38 3.68 -11.72
CA ASP A 50 -24.35 4.76 -11.85
C ASP A 50 -25.42 4.71 -10.74
N ASP A 51 -26.41 5.61 -10.81
CA ASP A 51 -27.51 5.71 -9.85
C ASP A 51 -28.37 4.43 -9.76
N ASN A 52 -28.29 3.53 -10.75
CA ASN A 52 -29.04 2.27 -10.72
C ASN A 52 -28.50 1.31 -9.67
N LYS A 53 -27.18 1.37 -9.35
CA LYS A 53 -26.52 0.52 -8.36
C LYS A 53 -26.77 -0.98 -8.57
N LYS A 54 -26.78 -1.41 -9.83
CA LYS A 54 -27.10 -2.78 -10.26
C LYS A 54 -26.00 -3.36 -11.14
N LEU A 55 -25.37 -4.44 -10.68
CA LEU A 55 -24.47 -5.24 -11.50
C LEU A 55 -25.29 -6.23 -12.33
N CYS A 56 -25.25 -6.06 -13.65
CA CYS A 56 -25.91 -6.94 -14.60
C CYS A 56 -24.88 -7.94 -15.14
N LEU A 57 -25.04 -9.22 -14.81
CA LEU A 57 -24.15 -10.28 -15.28
C LEU A 57 -24.59 -10.77 -16.66
N THR A 58 -23.65 -11.29 -17.44
CA THR A 58 -23.91 -11.92 -18.74
C THR A 58 -24.78 -13.18 -18.63
N SER A 59 -24.85 -13.78 -17.43
CA SER A 59 -25.80 -14.84 -17.08
C SER A 59 -27.27 -14.37 -17.01
N GLY A 60 -27.51 -13.06 -17.01
CA GLY A 60 -28.83 -12.44 -16.81
C GLY A 60 -29.18 -12.17 -15.35
N GLU A 61 -28.34 -12.57 -14.40
CA GLU A 61 -28.52 -12.22 -12.99
C GLU A 61 -28.26 -10.72 -12.75
N ILE A 62 -29.05 -10.12 -11.86
CA ILE A 62 -28.91 -8.74 -11.44
C ILE A 62 -28.64 -8.70 -9.93
N ILE A 63 -27.44 -8.25 -9.56
CA ILE A 63 -27.06 -8.00 -8.17
C ILE A 63 -27.26 -6.52 -7.88
N SER A 64 -28.23 -6.19 -7.02
CA SER A 64 -28.48 -4.80 -6.59
C SER A 64 -27.70 -4.51 -5.31
N LEU A 65 -26.89 -3.45 -5.29
CA LEU A 65 -26.19 -2.98 -4.09
C LEU A 65 -27.22 -2.44 -3.08
N THR A 66 -27.05 -2.77 -1.80
CA THR A 66 -27.78 -2.10 -0.72
C THR A 66 -27.08 -0.79 -0.35
N PRO A 67 -27.76 0.17 0.31
CA PRO A 67 -27.17 1.46 0.69
C PRO A 67 -25.90 1.38 1.55
N GLU A 68 -25.73 0.26 2.26
CA GLU A 68 -24.61 0.00 3.16
C GLU A 68 -23.38 -0.58 2.43
N VAL A 69 -23.54 -1.09 1.20
CA VAL A 69 -22.42 -1.57 0.39
C VAL A 69 -21.78 -0.41 -0.36
N ARG A 70 -20.45 -0.27 -0.22
CA ARG A 70 -19.63 0.72 -0.91
C ARG A 70 -18.59 0.01 -1.78
N MET A 71 -18.39 0.52 -2.98
CA MET A 71 -17.34 0.06 -3.88
C MET A 71 -16.27 1.13 -3.98
N ILE A 72 -15.00 0.74 -3.85
CA ILE A 72 -13.85 1.63 -4.00
C ILE A 72 -12.89 1.02 -5.00
N PHE A 73 -12.34 1.88 -5.84
CA PHE A 73 -11.28 1.55 -6.78
C PHE A 73 -10.04 2.35 -6.38
N GLU A 74 -8.98 1.64 -6.01
CA GLU A 74 -7.65 2.20 -5.84
C GLU A 74 -6.87 1.97 -7.13
N VAL A 75 -6.58 3.05 -7.84
CA VAL A 75 -6.07 3.01 -9.22
C VAL A 75 -4.92 4.00 -9.35
N GLU A 76 -3.88 3.64 -10.08
CA GLU A 76 -2.73 4.53 -10.31
C GLU A 76 -3.11 5.70 -11.22
N ASP A 77 -3.78 5.41 -12.34
CA ASP A 77 -4.28 6.40 -13.28
C ASP A 77 -5.61 5.95 -13.92
N LEU A 78 -6.27 6.91 -14.57
CA LEU A 78 -7.52 6.71 -15.31
C LEU A 78 -7.33 6.99 -16.82
N ALA A 79 -6.11 6.82 -17.35
CA ALA A 79 -5.78 7.23 -18.71
C ALA A 79 -6.60 6.49 -19.79
N VAL A 80 -7.08 5.29 -19.47
CA VAL A 80 -7.90 4.45 -20.36
C VAL A 80 -9.40 4.52 -20.05
N ALA A 81 -9.81 5.28 -19.03
CA ALA A 81 -11.21 5.44 -18.67
C ALA A 81 -11.85 6.60 -19.42
N SER A 82 -13.07 6.40 -19.95
CA SER A 82 -13.79 7.48 -20.63
C SER A 82 -14.28 8.55 -19.63
N PRO A 83 -14.32 9.85 -20.00
CA PRO A 83 -14.88 10.90 -19.17
C PRO A 83 -16.31 10.61 -18.67
N ALA A 84 -17.10 9.90 -19.48
CA ALA A 84 -18.48 9.52 -19.14
C ALA A 84 -18.57 8.38 -18.11
N THR A 85 -17.53 7.53 -18.01
CA THR A 85 -17.42 6.48 -17.00
C THR A 85 -17.06 7.09 -15.65
N VAL A 86 -16.03 7.96 -15.65
CA VAL A 86 -15.54 8.59 -14.41
C VAL A 86 -16.53 9.62 -13.84
N SER A 87 -17.38 10.24 -14.67
CA SER A 87 -18.38 11.22 -14.20
C SER A 87 -19.46 10.63 -13.29
N ARG A 88 -19.60 9.31 -13.26
CA ARG A 88 -20.58 8.59 -12.43
C ARG A 88 -20.05 8.28 -11.03
N CYS A 89 -18.74 8.39 -10.85
CA CYS A 89 -18.06 8.02 -9.61
C CYS A 89 -17.60 9.27 -8.84
N GLY A 90 -17.56 9.16 -7.51
CA GLY A 90 -16.87 10.15 -6.67
C GLY A 90 -15.37 9.99 -6.82
N MET A 91 -14.68 11.03 -7.31
CA MET A 91 -13.24 11.02 -7.53
C MET A 91 -12.52 11.70 -6.37
N VAL A 92 -11.60 10.97 -5.74
CA VAL A 92 -10.71 11.49 -4.69
C VAL A 92 -9.29 11.43 -5.21
N PHE A 93 -8.72 12.59 -5.52
CA PHE A 93 -7.33 12.69 -5.96
C PHE A 93 -6.43 12.81 -4.73
N MET A 94 -5.50 11.86 -4.59
CA MET A 94 -4.43 11.94 -3.60
C MET A 94 -3.14 12.38 -4.29
N GLU A 95 -2.58 13.51 -3.83
CA GLU A 95 -1.28 13.94 -4.31
C GLU A 95 -0.18 13.05 -3.68
N PRO A 96 0.71 12.43 -4.46
CA PRO A 96 1.75 11.54 -3.91
C PRO A 96 2.69 12.25 -2.92
N THR A 97 2.89 13.56 -3.11
CA THR A 97 3.70 14.43 -2.24
C THR A 97 2.99 14.81 -0.94
N ALA A 98 1.66 14.64 -0.83
CA ALA A 98 0.90 15.05 0.35
C ALA A 98 1.26 14.22 1.59
N LEU A 99 1.58 12.94 1.42
CA LEU A 99 2.06 12.09 2.52
C LEU A 99 3.55 12.35 2.82
N GLY A 100 4.35 12.56 1.77
CA GLY A 100 5.80 12.73 1.90
C GLY A 100 6.53 11.43 2.29
N LEU A 101 7.84 11.55 2.54
CA LEU A 101 8.70 10.42 2.92
C LEU A 101 8.86 10.31 4.44
N GLU A 102 8.61 11.40 5.16
CA GLU A 102 8.78 11.52 6.59
C GLU A 102 7.93 10.51 7.38
N PRO A 103 6.64 10.27 7.05
CA PRO A 103 5.87 9.25 7.74
C PRO A 103 6.45 7.84 7.59
N LEU A 104 7.07 7.54 6.44
CA LEU A 104 7.73 6.24 6.25
C LEU A 104 8.92 6.06 7.18
N VAL A 105 9.69 7.15 7.42
CA VAL A 105 10.78 7.14 8.39
C VAL A 105 10.25 6.90 9.79
N GLU A 106 9.22 7.64 10.22
CA GLU A 106 8.66 7.49 11.57
C GLU A 106 8.07 6.10 11.79
N CYS A 107 7.28 5.58 10.85
CA CYS A 107 6.74 4.21 10.94
C CYS A 107 7.84 3.15 11.00
N TRP A 108 8.94 3.32 10.25
CA TRP A 108 10.07 2.39 10.32
C TRP A 108 10.77 2.43 11.69
N ILE A 109 11.02 3.62 12.24
CA ILE A 109 11.63 3.80 13.55
C ILE A 109 10.76 3.21 14.68
N GLU A 110 9.44 3.37 14.60
CA GLU A 110 8.49 2.77 15.55
C GLU A 110 8.46 1.24 15.46
N ARG A 111 8.63 0.68 14.26
CA ARG A 111 8.68 -0.76 14.02
C ARG A 111 9.98 -1.41 14.51
N LEU A 112 11.03 -0.63 14.78
CA LEU A 112 12.30 -1.16 15.25
C LEU A 112 12.13 -1.95 16.56
N PRO A 113 12.90 -3.02 16.75
CA PRO A 113 12.80 -3.89 17.92
C PRO A 113 12.88 -3.12 19.25
N GLY A 114 12.08 -3.52 20.25
CA GLY A 114 12.01 -2.84 21.55
C GLY A 114 13.30 -2.86 22.37
N ASN A 115 14.27 -3.70 22.02
CA ASN A 115 15.60 -3.74 22.65
C ASN A 115 16.57 -2.67 22.11
N PHE A 116 16.21 -1.93 21.07
CA PHE A 116 17.00 -0.80 20.57
C PHE A 116 16.78 0.40 21.48
N THR A 117 17.87 1.00 21.96
CA THR A 117 17.80 2.19 22.84
C THR A 117 17.27 3.40 22.07
N ASP A 118 16.68 4.34 22.81
CA ASP A 118 16.16 5.58 22.23
C ASP A 118 17.26 6.39 21.51
N ASP A 119 18.50 6.33 22.01
CA ASP A 119 19.65 6.95 21.35
C ASP A 119 19.88 6.40 19.94
N ILE A 120 19.81 5.07 19.75
CA ILE A 120 19.97 4.43 18.43
C ILE A 120 18.84 4.86 17.50
N LYS A 121 17.60 4.85 17.99
CA LYS A 121 16.42 5.29 17.21
C LYS A 121 16.54 6.75 16.80
N GLN A 122 17.01 7.61 17.70
CA GLN A 122 17.20 9.04 17.42
C GLN A 122 18.32 9.27 16.38
N HIS A 123 19.44 8.55 16.47
CA HIS A 123 20.50 8.61 15.47
C HIS A 123 20.00 8.17 14.09
N LEU A 124 19.33 7.02 14.00
CA LEU A 124 18.77 6.51 12.74
C LEU A 124 17.73 7.45 12.14
N ARG A 125 16.82 7.99 12.95
CA ARG A 125 15.85 9.00 12.51
C ARG A 125 16.56 10.22 11.92
N ARG A 126 17.55 10.76 12.64
CA ARG A 126 18.30 11.93 12.21
C ARG A 126 19.06 11.67 10.91
N TRP A 127 19.82 10.57 10.84
CA TRP A 127 20.61 10.25 9.65
C TRP A 127 19.72 9.98 8.43
N THR A 128 18.62 9.25 8.59
CA THR A 128 17.70 9.00 7.48
C THR A 128 17.12 10.31 6.94
N ARG A 129 16.71 11.22 7.84
CA ARG A 129 16.15 12.52 7.44
C ARG A 129 17.19 13.45 6.84
N ASP A 130 18.37 13.56 7.46
CA ASP A 130 19.40 14.53 7.07
C ASP A 130 20.26 14.03 5.89
N PHE A 131 20.29 12.72 5.62
CA PHE A 131 21.11 12.11 4.56
C PHE A 131 20.25 11.48 3.45
N CYS A 132 19.36 10.54 3.75
CA CYS A 132 18.63 9.79 2.71
C CYS A 132 17.64 10.68 1.94
N LEU A 133 16.89 11.57 2.62
CA LEU A 133 15.93 12.43 1.91
C LEU A 133 16.62 13.45 0.97
N PRO A 134 17.70 14.14 1.39
CA PRO A 134 18.48 14.96 0.48
C PRO A 134 19.18 14.13 -0.61
N ALA A 135 19.62 12.91 -0.33
CA ALA A 135 20.21 12.02 -1.33
C ALA A 135 19.22 11.66 -2.44
N ILE A 136 17.97 11.31 -2.09
CA ILE A 136 16.89 11.07 -3.08
C ILE A 136 16.67 12.34 -3.92
N THR A 137 16.62 13.51 -3.29
CA THR A 137 16.49 14.80 -3.99
C THR A 137 17.66 15.05 -4.93
N PHE A 138 18.88 14.71 -4.50
CA PHE A 138 20.09 14.84 -5.30
C PHE A 138 20.05 13.93 -6.53
N VAL A 139 19.66 12.66 -6.36
CA VAL A 139 19.48 11.69 -7.46
C VAL A 139 18.49 12.26 -8.48
N ARG A 140 17.30 12.69 -8.04
CA ARG A 140 16.27 13.25 -8.94
C ARG A 140 16.71 14.49 -9.73
N ARG A 141 17.60 15.31 -9.17
CA ARG A 141 18.06 16.57 -9.81
C ARG A 141 19.33 16.42 -10.63
N ASN A 142 20.25 15.54 -10.23
CA ASN A 142 21.62 15.54 -10.73
C ASN A 142 22.03 14.24 -11.43
N THR A 143 21.21 13.19 -11.35
CA THR A 143 21.52 11.90 -12.00
C THR A 143 20.48 11.55 -13.04
N LYS A 144 20.87 10.64 -13.95
CA LYS A 144 19.97 10.08 -14.95
C LYS A 144 19.85 8.59 -14.69
N GLU A 145 18.70 8.18 -14.19
CA GLU A 145 18.41 6.77 -13.95
C GLU A 145 18.07 6.06 -15.26
N ILE A 146 18.52 4.82 -15.38
CA ILE A 146 18.24 3.96 -16.54
C ILE A 146 16.80 3.42 -16.46
N ALA A 147 16.32 3.14 -15.25
CA ALA A 147 14.97 2.67 -14.97
C ALA A 147 14.26 3.67 -14.05
N SER A 148 12.96 3.90 -14.28
CA SER A 148 12.13 4.75 -13.42
C SER A 148 12.03 4.14 -12.03
N THR A 149 12.36 4.92 -11.00
CA THR A 149 12.19 4.53 -9.60
C THR A 149 11.18 5.45 -8.91
N VAL A 150 10.61 4.96 -7.80
CA VAL A 150 9.68 5.72 -6.96
C VAL A 150 10.36 6.01 -5.62
N ASP A 151 10.27 7.24 -5.15
CA ASP A 151 10.99 7.71 -3.94
C ASP A 151 10.68 6.85 -2.71
N ASN A 152 9.40 6.52 -2.51
CA ASN A 152 8.94 5.63 -1.44
C ASN A 152 9.63 4.26 -1.52
N ASN A 153 9.79 3.72 -2.74
CA ASN A 153 10.41 2.41 -2.94
C ASN A 153 11.91 2.43 -2.70
N LEU A 154 12.60 3.52 -3.04
CA LEU A 154 14.02 3.71 -2.72
C LEU A 154 14.24 3.70 -1.20
N LEU A 155 13.44 4.47 -0.48
CA LEU A 155 13.53 4.54 0.98
C LEU A 155 13.14 3.21 1.65
N GLN A 156 12.12 2.52 1.13
CA GLN A 156 11.76 1.18 1.61
C GLN A 156 12.85 0.14 1.31
N ALA A 157 13.57 0.25 0.18
CA ALA A 157 14.69 -0.63 -0.12
C ALA A 157 15.84 -0.42 0.88
N PHE A 158 16.15 0.84 1.21
CA PHE A 158 17.07 1.19 2.27
C PHE A 158 16.66 0.55 3.61
N PHE A 159 15.39 0.71 4.04
CA PHE A 159 14.89 0.11 5.27
C PHE A 159 14.99 -1.42 5.29
N ARG A 160 14.63 -2.08 4.19
CA ARG A 160 14.73 -3.54 4.09
C ARG A 160 16.18 -4.02 4.23
N LEU A 161 17.14 -3.30 3.64
CA LEU A 161 18.55 -3.65 3.75
C LEU A 161 19.07 -3.47 5.18
N MET A 162 18.70 -2.36 5.84
CA MET A 162 18.98 -2.15 7.26
C MET A 162 18.37 -3.24 8.14
N ASP A 163 17.10 -3.59 7.91
CA ASP A 163 16.38 -4.63 8.64
C ASP A 163 17.07 -6.00 8.53
N CYS A 164 17.69 -6.32 7.38
CA CYS A 164 18.50 -7.54 7.22
C CYS A 164 19.73 -7.58 8.14
N PHE A 165 20.40 -6.44 8.38
CA PHE A 165 21.52 -6.38 9.33
C PHE A 165 21.02 -6.43 10.78
N PHE A 166 19.88 -5.80 11.04
CA PHE A 166 19.26 -5.76 12.37
C PHE A 166 18.65 -7.09 12.81
N GLU A 167 18.32 -7.99 11.88
CA GLU A 167 17.75 -9.31 12.19
C GLU A 167 18.58 -10.10 13.22
N LYS A 168 19.92 -9.95 13.20
CA LYS A 168 20.83 -10.60 14.16
C LYS A 168 20.62 -10.14 15.61
N TYR A 169 20.07 -8.95 15.79
CA TYR A 169 19.84 -8.28 17.07
C TYR A 169 18.37 -8.32 17.49
N VAL A 170 17.52 -9.06 16.77
CA VAL A 170 16.13 -9.34 17.17
C VAL A 170 16.09 -10.63 17.97
N ALA A 171 15.46 -10.60 19.14
CA ALA A 171 15.21 -11.80 19.92
C ALA A 171 14.23 -12.71 19.17
N LYS A 172 14.66 -13.95 18.86
CA LYS A 172 13.83 -15.00 18.23
C LYS A 172 13.90 -16.26 19.08
N GLU A 173 12.95 -17.18 18.91
CA GLU A 173 12.99 -18.49 19.59
C GLU A 173 14.34 -19.18 19.32
N GLY A 174 15.12 -19.42 20.38
CA GLY A 174 16.46 -19.99 20.31
C GLY A 174 17.63 -18.99 20.22
N ARG A 175 17.39 -17.69 20.03
CA ARG A 175 18.44 -16.64 19.99
C ARG A 175 18.20 -15.58 21.07
N LYS A 176 19.01 -15.63 22.13
CA LYS A 176 19.05 -14.59 23.15
C LYS A 176 19.98 -13.48 22.70
N VAL A 177 19.46 -12.26 22.57
CA VAL A 177 20.23 -11.06 22.29
C VAL A 177 20.49 -10.36 23.61
N THR A 178 21.76 -10.11 23.94
CA THR A 178 22.09 -9.39 25.17
C THR A 178 22.06 -7.88 24.94
N PRO A 179 21.75 -7.07 25.97
CA PRO A 179 21.84 -5.61 25.86
C PRO A 179 23.24 -5.12 25.47
N ALA A 180 24.29 -5.86 25.82
CA ALA A 180 25.68 -5.55 25.45
C ALA A 180 25.91 -5.65 23.93
N ASP A 181 25.26 -6.63 23.26
CA ASP A 181 25.36 -6.78 21.80
C ASP A 181 24.74 -5.60 21.06
N VAL A 182 23.61 -5.08 21.58
CA VAL A 182 22.93 -3.89 21.03
C VAL A 182 23.73 -2.62 21.31
N SER A 183 24.31 -2.49 22.49
CA SER A 183 25.18 -1.36 22.82
C SER A 183 26.42 -1.31 21.91
N LYS A 184 27.02 -2.47 21.62
CA LYS A 184 28.15 -2.59 20.69
C LYS A 184 27.77 -2.29 19.24
N LEU A 185 26.57 -2.70 18.81
CA LEU A 185 26.03 -2.29 17.50
C LEU A 185 25.98 -0.76 17.40
N GLY A 186 25.41 -0.11 18.42
CA GLY A 186 25.26 1.35 18.47
C GLY A 186 26.57 2.12 18.42
N SER A 187 27.63 1.63 19.08
CA SER A 187 28.92 2.34 19.15
C SER A 187 29.84 2.07 17.96
N ASP A 188 29.90 0.82 17.48
CA ASP A 188 31.01 0.38 16.62
C ASP A 188 30.61 0.17 15.16
N TYR A 189 29.35 -0.17 14.88
CA TYR A 189 28.93 -0.66 13.55
C TYR A 189 27.76 0.10 12.93
N LEU A 190 26.96 0.81 13.74
CA LEU A 190 25.71 1.41 13.28
C LEU A 190 25.91 2.40 12.12
N GLN A 191 26.94 3.25 12.22
CA GLN A 191 27.26 4.24 11.19
C GLN A 191 27.73 3.59 9.89
N ASP A 192 28.58 2.57 9.98
CA ASP A 192 29.11 1.86 8.80
C ASP A 192 28.00 1.09 8.08
N ILE A 193 27.12 0.42 8.83
CA ILE A 193 25.95 -0.27 8.29
C ILE A 193 25.01 0.73 7.62
N PHE A 194 24.75 1.88 8.26
CA PHE A 194 23.90 2.92 7.70
C PHE A 194 24.45 3.42 6.36
N LEU A 195 25.74 3.77 6.30
CA LEU A 195 26.38 4.28 5.09
C LEU A 195 26.44 3.23 3.98
N PHE A 196 26.60 1.95 4.31
CA PHE A 196 26.55 0.87 3.33
C PHE A 196 25.16 0.72 2.70
N CYS A 197 24.10 0.96 3.49
CA CYS A 197 22.73 0.79 3.02
C CYS A 197 22.21 1.99 2.23
N ALA A 198 22.65 3.20 2.57
CA ALA A 198 22.19 4.48 2.03
C ALA A 198 22.76 4.79 0.64
#